data_AF-A0A1F2TBR9-F1
#
_entry.id   AF-A0A1F2TBR9-F1
#
_cell.length_a   1.000
_cell.length_b   1.000
_cell.length_c   1.000
_cell.angle_alpha   90.00
_cell.angle_beta   90.00
_cell.angle_gamma   90.00
#
_symmetry.space_group_name_H-M   'P 1'
#
loop_
_entity.id
_entity.type
_entity.pdbx_description
1 polymer ?
#
loop_
_entity_poly.entity_id
_entity_poly.type
_entity_poly.pdbx_seq_one_letter_code
_entity_poly.pdbx_strand_id
1 'polypeptide(L)'
;MTGDPALAARTVAGAYHIHTTVSDGAKDKREVAAAAARAGLRFIVLADHGDGTRAPARPEYVDGVLCLEGVEISTNGGHYVALGLRAATPYPLGGEPAAVVEDVRRFGGFGIAAHVDSPKPSLAWTDWGAPVDGVEWLNADNEWRNERRVRLARVVFDYLVRPGPALASMFDRPVDALKRWDSLASRRPVVGIAGHDAHGGMRGRREDGGGLPGIPAYEASFRSFSLRAILDAPFTGDAGPDGERLLDAIAGGRFFTAMDGIAAPAVLDFRATSDGRDGAMGSVLPAGRTTTVSVHAAMPEGARIVAIRNGSEIAVPSSGDLALGPTTGAVRIEIRVPDAPGVPPVPWVVSNPIYFLQTEKGDRHTSFPGSVPVLLPKPGSVPVPLLWRIEKDPRSTARVAVVAGTATLSFQFAPGERASQYAALVTDLGGRTGTFHSIELDANASRPMRLSVQLRYPSGRWGHSVYVDDTRRITVPISDLLAADRQTGPMPDSSTAGSLLFVVDLTNMLPGAAGSFSVMNVAFGR
;
A
#
# COMPACT_ATOMS: atom_id res chain seq x y z
N MET A 1 28.32 16.73 17.37
CA MET A 1 27.30 16.42 18.40
C MET A 1 27.06 14.93 18.37
N THR A 2 27.44 14.22 19.42
CA THR A 2 27.18 12.78 19.58
C THR A 2 25.69 12.60 19.86
N GLY A 3 24.97 11.84 19.03
CA GLY A 3 23.54 11.59 19.22
C GLY A 3 23.23 10.90 20.55
N ASP A 4 21.97 10.96 20.98
CA ASP A 4 21.49 10.25 22.17
C ASP A 4 21.80 8.74 22.07
N PRO A 5 22.67 8.18 22.94
CA PRO A 5 23.02 6.76 22.90
C PRO A 5 21.81 5.83 23.04
N ALA A 6 20.75 6.26 23.73
CA ALA A 6 19.52 5.48 23.88
C ALA A 6 18.67 5.46 22.60
N LEU A 7 18.69 6.55 21.82
CA LEU A 7 18.08 6.58 20.50
C LEU A 7 18.86 5.71 19.52
N ALA A 8 20.20 5.83 19.49
CA ALA A 8 21.06 5.03 18.64
C ALA A 8 20.88 3.52 18.90
N ALA A 9 20.82 3.10 20.17
CA ALA A 9 20.61 1.70 20.55
C ALA A 9 19.27 1.12 20.11
N ARG A 10 18.25 1.97 19.91
CA ARG A 10 16.91 1.58 19.46
C ARG A 10 16.65 1.86 17.97
N THR A 11 17.65 2.38 17.26
CA THR A 11 17.55 2.66 15.83
C THR A 11 18.18 1.53 15.05
N VAL A 12 17.37 0.71 14.39
CA VAL A 12 17.83 -0.46 13.63
C VAL A 12 17.76 -0.18 12.13
N ALA A 13 18.81 -0.59 11.41
CA ALA A 13 18.89 -0.44 9.95
C ALA A 13 18.29 -1.66 9.25
N GLY A 14 17.56 -1.46 8.16
CA GLY A 14 17.07 -2.57 7.35
C GLY A 14 16.65 -2.17 5.94
N ALA A 15 16.20 -3.16 5.19
CA ALA A 15 15.72 -3.00 3.82
C ALA A 15 14.30 -3.53 3.67
N TYR A 16 13.56 -2.93 2.74
CA TYR A 16 12.17 -3.21 2.44
C TYR A 16 11.97 -3.31 0.94
N HIS A 17 10.97 -4.10 0.54
CA HIS A 17 10.60 -4.40 -0.84
C HIS A 17 11.70 -5.21 -1.53
N ILE A 18 11.74 -6.52 -1.24
CA ILE A 18 12.80 -7.42 -1.68
C ILE A 18 12.16 -8.70 -2.20
N HIS A 19 12.59 -9.11 -3.40
CA HIS A 19 12.09 -10.30 -4.08
C HIS A 19 13.10 -11.42 -3.95
N THR A 20 12.61 -12.65 -3.79
CA THR A 20 13.43 -13.86 -3.66
C THR A 20 13.05 -14.85 -4.75
N THR A 21 13.62 -16.05 -4.72
CA THR A 21 13.23 -17.15 -5.61
C THR A 21 11.79 -17.65 -5.39
N VAL A 22 11.05 -17.13 -4.39
CA VAL A 22 9.64 -17.44 -4.21
C VAL A 22 8.79 -16.81 -5.31
N SER A 23 9.13 -15.59 -5.77
CA SER A 23 8.62 -15.02 -7.02
C SER A 23 9.69 -14.98 -8.11
N ASP A 24 10.36 -13.85 -8.26
CA ASP A 24 11.15 -13.46 -9.44
C ASP A 24 12.52 -12.88 -9.07
N GLY A 25 12.86 -12.89 -7.78
CA GLY A 25 14.21 -12.63 -7.31
C GLY A 25 15.21 -13.73 -7.70
N ALA A 26 16.47 -13.33 -7.82
CA ALA A 26 17.54 -14.21 -8.27
C ALA A 26 18.02 -15.20 -7.20
N LYS A 27 17.78 -14.89 -5.91
CA LYS A 27 18.40 -15.56 -4.76
C LYS A 27 17.37 -15.94 -3.69
N ASP A 28 17.66 -16.98 -2.93
CA ASP A 28 16.77 -17.43 -1.84
C ASP A 28 16.87 -16.51 -0.60
N LYS A 29 15.93 -16.70 0.35
CA LYS A 29 15.89 -15.93 1.60
C LYS A 29 17.24 -15.90 2.34
N ARG A 30 17.98 -17.01 2.38
CA ARG A 30 19.24 -17.12 3.13
C ARG A 30 20.35 -16.33 2.45
N GLU A 31 20.48 -16.46 1.14
CA GLU A 31 21.46 -15.69 0.36
C GLU A 31 21.18 -14.18 0.43
N VAL A 32 19.90 -13.78 0.42
CA VAL A 32 19.48 -12.38 0.60
C VAL A 32 19.78 -11.88 2.01
N ALA A 33 19.46 -12.64 3.05
CA ALA A 33 19.77 -12.29 4.45
C ALA A 33 21.29 -12.16 4.67
N ALA A 34 22.09 -13.05 4.09
CA ALA A 34 23.55 -12.96 4.13
C ALA A 34 24.07 -11.67 3.45
N ALA A 35 23.46 -11.24 2.34
CA ALA A 35 23.78 -9.97 1.70
C ALA A 35 23.42 -8.76 2.58
N ALA A 36 22.27 -8.81 3.25
CA ALA A 36 21.86 -7.79 4.20
C ALA A 36 22.81 -7.71 5.40
N ALA A 37 23.24 -8.85 5.95
CA ALA A 37 24.22 -8.91 7.03
C ALA A 37 25.56 -8.27 6.64
N ARG A 38 26.07 -8.56 5.42
CA ARG A 38 27.31 -7.94 4.90
C ARG A 38 27.17 -6.43 4.67
N ALA A 39 25.97 -5.96 4.35
CA ALA A 39 25.64 -4.54 4.25
C ALA A 39 25.46 -3.86 5.63
N GLY A 40 25.51 -4.62 6.74
CA GLY A 40 25.33 -4.10 8.09
C GLY A 40 23.86 -3.87 8.50
N LEU A 41 22.91 -4.43 7.74
CA LEU A 41 21.49 -4.38 8.07
C LEU A 41 21.15 -5.37 9.18
N ARG A 42 20.12 -5.05 9.97
CA ARG A 42 19.62 -5.86 11.09
C ARG A 42 18.26 -6.48 10.81
N PHE A 43 17.54 -6.00 9.79
CA PHE A 43 16.32 -6.62 9.32
C PHE A 43 16.15 -6.49 7.81
N ILE A 44 15.34 -7.38 7.23
CA ILE A 44 14.83 -7.29 5.86
C ILE A 44 13.33 -7.61 5.84
N VAL A 45 12.60 -6.94 4.95
CA VAL A 45 11.19 -7.23 4.66
C VAL A 45 11.09 -7.71 3.22
N LEU A 46 10.84 -9.02 3.08
CA LEU A 46 10.59 -9.66 1.79
C LEU A 46 9.17 -9.32 1.32
N ALA A 47 8.99 -9.16 0.01
CA ALA A 47 7.73 -8.77 -0.60
C ALA A 47 7.50 -9.50 -1.93
N ASP A 48 7.86 -10.79 -1.99
CA ASP A 48 7.61 -11.62 -3.17
C ASP A 48 6.17 -11.49 -3.69
N HIS A 49 6.00 -11.50 -5.02
CA HIS A 49 4.69 -11.40 -5.65
C HIS A 49 3.75 -12.51 -5.18
N GLY A 50 2.49 -12.16 -4.94
CA GLY A 50 1.46 -13.12 -4.55
C GLY A 50 0.07 -12.50 -4.38
N ASP A 51 -0.85 -13.30 -3.86
CA ASP A 51 -2.26 -12.93 -3.69
C ASP A 51 -2.74 -13.06 -2.24
N GLY A 52 -1.82 -13.22 -1.28
CA GLY A 52 -2.13 -13.37 0.15
C GLY A 52 -2.66 -14.75 0.58
N THR A 53 -2.94 -15.68 -0.35
CA THR A 53 -3.46 -17.02 0.01
C THR A 53 -2.38 -17.98 0.54
N ARG A 54 -1.11 -17.64 0.33
CA ARG A 54 0.01 -18.29 1.01
C ARG A 54 0.18 -17.67 2.39
N ALA A 55 0.11 -18.50 3.44
CA ALA A 55 0.41 -18.02 4.78
C ALA A 55 1.86 -17.50 4.85
N PRO A 56 2.10 -16.31 5.41
CA PRO A 56 3.45 -15.79 5.56
C PRO A 56 4.24 -16.64 6.55
N ALA A 57 5.53 -16.82 6.29
CA ALA A 57 6.41 -17.46 7.26
C ALA A 57 6.50 -16.61 8.53
N ARG A 58 6.67 -17.27 9.68
CA ARG A 58 6.92 -16.55 10.95
C ARG A 58 8.24 -15.77 10.83
N PRO A 59 8.37 -14.62 11.51
CA PRO A 59 9.62 -13.91 11.62
C PRO A 59 10.75 -14.84 12.07
N GLU A 60 11.92 -14.68 11.45
CA GLU A 60 13.07 -15.56 11.68
C GLU A 60 14.38 -14.75 11.63
N TYR A 61 15.33 -15.06 12.51
CA TYR A 61 16.69 -14.56 12.36
C TYR A 61 17.50 -15.49 11.44
N VAL A 62 17.97 -14.96 10.31
CA VAL A 62 18.87 -15.66 9.39
C VAL A 62 20.17 -14.85 9.30
N ASP A 63 21.30 -15.48 9.62
CA ASP A 63 22.62 -14.82 9.68
C ASP A 63 22.63 -13.52 10.53
N GLY A 64 21.86 -13.50 11.62
CA GLY A 64 21.74 -12.35 12.53
C GLY A 64 20.83 -11.21 12.03
N VAL A 65 20.15 -11.39 10.89
CA VAL A 65 19.20 -10.46 10.29
C VAL A 65 17.77 -10.96 10.53
N LEU A 66 16.91 -10.10 11.08
CA LEU A 66 15.50 -10.40 11.26
C LEU A 66 14.79 -10.35 9.90
N CYS A 67 14.26 -11.47 9.43
CA CYS A 67 13.56 -11.60 8.16
C CYS A 67 12.05 -11.64 8.40
N LEU A 68 11.32 -10.75 7.74
CA LEU A 68 9.85 -10.72 7.75
C LEU A 68 9.33 -10.94 6.33
N GLU A 69 8.20 -11.63 6.21
CA GLU A 69 7.49 -11.80 4.94
C GLU A 69 6.28 -10.88 4.88
N GLY A 70 6.25 -10.05 3.84
CA GLY A 70 5.05 -9.47 3.27
C GLY A 70 4.71 -10.14 1.94
N VAL A 71 3.77 -9.53 1.21
CA VAL A 71 3.40 -9.95 -0.14
C VAL A 71 3.12 -8.72 -1.00
N GLU A 72 3.67 -8.68 -2.21
CA GLU A 72 3.30 -7.67 -3.20
C GLU A 72 2.14 -8.18 -4.04
N ILE A 73 1.00 -7.48 -3.95
CA ILE A 73 -0.26 -7.82 -4.60
C ILE A 73 -0.43 -6.95 -5.85
N SER A 74 -0.64 -7.60 -7.00
CA SER A 74 -1.02 -6.90 -8.23
C SER A 74 -2.50 -6.49 -8.19
N THR A 75 -2.77 -5.20 -8.37
CA THR A 75 -4.13 -4.65 -8.47
C THR A 75 -4.39 -4.17 -9.90
N ASN A 76 -5.62 -3.73 -10.18
CA ASN A 76 -5.97 -3.10 -11.45
C ASN A 76 -5.39 -1.68 -11.59
N GLY A 77 -4.80 -1.12 -10.54
CA GLY A 77 -4.28 0.25 -10.49
C GLY A 77 -2.88 0.39 -9.89
N GLY A 78 -2.03 -0.62 -10.09
CA GLY A 78 -0.64 -0.67 -9.61
C GLY A 78 -0.40 -1.81 -8.62
N HIS A 79 0.77 -1.84 -7.97
CA HIS A 79 1.07 -2.85 -6.95
C HIS A 79 0.92 -2.32 -5.52
N TYR A 80 0.56 -3.23 -4.62
CA TYR A 80 0.31 -2.94 -3.21
C TYR A 80 1.03 -3.97 -2.34
N VAL A 81 2.01 -3.54 -1.55
CA VAL A 81 2.72 -4.43 -0.62
C VAL A 81 1.96 -4.49 0.69
N ALA A 82 1.51 -5.68 1.06
CA ALA A 82 0.85 -5.96 2.33
C ALA A 82 1.84 -6.53 3.34
N LEU A 83 1.91 -5.91 4.52
CA LEU A 83 2.72 -6.33 5.66
C LEU A 83 1.81 -6.72 6.84
N GLY A 84 2.31 -7.57 7.73
CA GLY A 84 1.63 -7.89 8.99
C GLY A 84 0.44 -8.84 8.88
N LEU A 85 0.16 -9.40 7.70
CA LEU A 85 -0.78 -10.52 7.57
C LEU A 85 -0.32 -11.68 8.47
N ARG A 86 -1.22 -12.23 9.29
CA ARG A 86 -0.88 -13.29 10.26
C ARG A 86 -1.23 -14.69 9.79
N ALA A 87 -2.05 -14.80 8.76
CA ALA A 87 -2.52 -16.05 8.18
C ALA A 87 -2.76 -15.86 6.67
N ALA A 88 -2.95 -16.97 5.97
CA ALA A 88 -3.46 -16.95 4.61
C ALA A 88 -4.82 -16.24 4.56
N THR A 89 -5.02 -15.42 3.53
CA THR A 89 -6.32 -14.81 3.25
C THR A 89 -7.32 -15.88 2.79
N PRO A 90 -8.62 -15.72 3.07
CA PRO A 90 -9.64 -16.71 2.68
C PRO A 90 -9.87 -16.78 1.16
N TYR A 91 -9.33 -15.83 0.39
CA TYR A 91 -9.37 -15.77 -1.06
C TYR A 91 -8.18 -14.97 -1.61
N PRO A 92 -7.84 -15.13 -2.91
CA PRO A 92 -6.86 -14.29 -3.60
C PRO A 92 -7.21 -12.81 -3.51
N LEU A 93 -6.27 -12.00 -3.04
CA LEU A 93 -6.34 -10.56 -3.05
C LEU A 93 -5.95 -10.03 -4.44
N GLY A 94 -6.73 -9.08 -4.95
CA GLY A 94 -6.54 -8.47 -6.26
C GLY A 94 -7.79 -7.70 -6.67
N GLY A 95 -7.73 -7.02 -7.81
CA GLY A 95 -8.85 -6.25 -8.36
C GLY A 95 -8.70 -4.75 -8.11
N GLU A 96 -9.78 -4.08 -7.74
CA GLU A 96 -9.76 -2.63 -7.49
C GLU A 96 -8.79 -2.26 -6.35
N PRO A 97 -7.95 -1.21 -6.50
CA PRO A 97 -6.99 -0.83 -5.44
C PRO A 97 -7.65 -0.59 -4.08
N ALA A 98 -8.76 0.15 -4.04
CA ALA A 98 -9.51 0.39 -2.79
C ALA A 98 -10.03 -0.91 -2.15
N ALA A 99 -10.44 -1.90 -2.96
CA ALA A 99 -10.87 -3.21 -2.49
C ALA A 99 -9.73 -4.00 -1.84
N VAL A 100 -8.55 -4.02 -2.48
CA VAL A 100 -7.36 -4.69 -1.93
C VAL A 100 -6.91 -4.02 -0.63
N VAL A 101 -6.91 -2.69 -0.57
CA VAL A 101 -6.62 -1.92 0.64
C VAL A 101 -7.60 -2.26 1.77
N GLU A 102 -8.89 -2.39 1.47
CA GLU A 102 -9.91 -2.81 2.43
C GLU A 102 -9.61 -4.23 2.96
N ASP A 103 -9.31 -5.18 2.07
CA ASP A 103 -9.05 -6.58 2.44
C ASP A 103 -7.80 -6.73 3.28
N VAL A 104 -6.70 -6.08 2.90
CA VAL A 104 -5.45 -6.12 3.67
C VAL A 104 -5.69 -5.66 5.11
N ARG A 105 -6.40 -4.54 5.29
CA ARG A 105 -6.78 -4.08 6.64
C ARG A 105 -7.72 -5.03 7.35
N ARG A 106 -8.73 -5.55 6.64
CA ARG A 106 -9.70 -6.51 7.18
C ARG A 106 -9.01 -7.75 7.74
N PHE A 107 -7.94 -8.20 7.09
CA PHE A 107 -7.13 -9.35 7.52
C PHE A 107 -5.96 -8.98 8.44
N GLY A 108 -6.00 -7.78 9.05
CA GLY A 108 -5.07 -7.32 10.08
C GLY A 108 -3.72 -6.84 9.55
N GLY A 109 -3.59 -6.67 8.23
CA GLY A 109 -2.41 -6.13 7.59
C GLY A 109 -2.43 -4.61 7.48
N PHE A 110 -1.28 -4.09 7.09
CA PHE A 110 -1.02 -2.70 6.73
C PHE A 110 -0.41 -2.70 5.34
N GLY A 111 -0.81 -1.79 4.45
CA GLY A 111 -0.27 -1.84 3.10
C GLY A 111 0.16 -0.53 2.47
N ILE A 112 1.12 -0.66 1.56
CA ILE A 112 1.88 0.43 0.96
C ILE A 112 1.68 0.37 -0.56
N ALA A 113 1.28 1.50 -1.16
CA ALA A 113 1.31 1.65 -2.61
C ALA A 113 2.77 1.64 -3.09
N ALA A 114 3.11 0.67 -3.92
CA ALA A 114 4.48 0.41 -4.35
C ALA A 114 4.82 1.16 -5.65
N HIS A 115 6.11 1.47 -5.87
CA HIS A 115 6.67 2.12 -7.08
C HIS A 115 5.70 3.09 -7.77
N VAL A 116 5.19 4.04 -6.99
CA VAL A 116 4.00 4.83 -7.36
C VAL A 116 4.18 5.71 -8.60
N ASP A 117 5.42 5.99 -8.96
CA ASP A 117 5.86 6.77 -10.11
C ASP A 117 6.58 5.93 -11.18
N SER A 118 6.39 4.60 -11.18
CA SER A 118 7.00 3.72 -12.17
C SER A 118 6.80 4.22 -13.60
N PRO A 119 7.85 4.27 -14.44
CA PRO A 119 7.72 4.64 -15.83
C PRO A 119 6.93 3.60 -16.64
N LYS A 120 6.74 2.38 -16.11
CA LYS A 120 5.85 1.36 -16.69
C LYS A 120 4.42 1.60 -16.20
N PRO A 121 3.47 2.03 -17.06
CA PRO A 121 2.12 2.43 -16.62
C PRO A 121 1.32 1.31 -15.95
N SER A 122 1.64 0.05 -16.24
CA SER A 122 1.00 -1.11 -15.62
C SER A 122 1.43 -1.36 -14.17
N LEU A 123 2.55 -0.79 -13.74
CA LEU A 123 3.08 -0.92 -12.38
C LEU A 123 2.73 0.31 -11.53
N ALA A 124 2.72 1.49 -12.15
CA ALA A 124 2.46 2.76 -11.49
C ALA A 124 1.11 2.80 -10.77
N TRP A 125 1.12 3.33 -9.55
CA TRP A 125 -0.08 3.51 -8.75
C TRP A 125 -0.99 4.60 -9.33
N THR A 126 -2.22 4.23 -9.71
CA THR A 126 -3.15 5.14 -10.40
C THR A 126 -4.31 5.61 -9.53
N ASP A 127 -4.73 4.82 -8.55
CA ASP A 127 -5.88 5.14 -7.68
C ASP A 127 -5.46 5.85 -6.39
N TRP A 128 -5.24 7.17 -6.48
CA TRP A 128 -4.90 8.01 -5.33
C TRP A 128 -6.10 8.33 -4.42
N GLY A 129 -7.31 7.88 -4.79
CA GLY A 129 -8.50 7.92 -3.94
C GLY A 129 -8.54 6.77 -2.94
N ALA A 130 -7.90 5.64 -3.28
CA ALA A 130 -7.78 4.49 -2.39
C ALA A 130 -7.14 4.90 -1.05
N PRO A 131 -7.69 4.42 0.09
CA PRO A 131 -7.23 4.84 1.40
C PRO A 131 -5.93 4.11 1.79
N VAL A 132 -4.86 4.17 1.01
CA VAL A 132 -3.58 3.47 1.28
C VAL A 132 -2.97 3.86 2.63
N ASP A 133 -2.32 2.95 3.36
CA ASP A 133 -1.66 3.28 4.62
C ASP A 133 -0.26 3.90 4.43
N GLY A 134 0.41 3.54 3.34
CA GLY A 134 1.72 4.06 3.00
C GLY A 134 1.92 4.29 1.51
N VAL A 135 2.96 5.06 1.20
CA VAL A 135 3.42 5.34 -0.16
C VAL A 135 4.91 5.04 -0.24
N GLU A 136 5.30 4.25 -1.24
CA GLU A 136 6.69 4.11 -1.62
C GLU A 136 7.15 5.36 -2.36
N TRP A 137 7.79 6.28 -1.65
CA TRP A 137 8.17 7.58 -2.22
C TRP A 137 9.41 7.50 -3.11
N LEU A 138 10.23 6.46 -2.95
CA LEU A 138 11.39 6.15 -3.78
C LEU A 138 11.40 4.65 -4.05
N ASN A 139 11.60 4.27 -5.31
CA ASN A 139 11.84 2.91 -5.74
C ASN A 139 13.16 2.81 -6.51
N ALA A 140 14.08 1.96 -6.03
CA ALA A 140 15.43 1.90 -6.60
C ALA A 140 15.49 1.23 -7.99
N ASP A 141 14.59 0.29 -8.32
CA ASP A 141 14.54 -0.39 -9.63
C ASP A 141 14.11 0.57 -10.75
N ASN A 142 13.25 1.55 -10.43
CA ASN A 142 12.82 2.57 -11.39
C ASN A 142 13.96 3.56 -11.74
N GLU A 143 14.74 3.98 -10.75
CA GLU A 143 15.75 5.02 -10.93
C GLU A 143 16.93 4.57 -11.81
N TRP A 144 17.39 3.32 -11.69
CA TRP A 144 18.53 2.86 -12.50
C TRP A 144 18.19 2.65 -13.98
N ARG A 145 16.90 2.48 -14.32
CA ARG A 145 16.44 2.21 -15.70
C ARG A 145 16.22 3.48 -16.53
N ASN A 146 16.20 4.66 -15.91
CA ASN A 146 15.83 5.92 -16.56
C ASN A 146 17.03 6.73 -17.09
N GLU A 147 18.26 6.22 -16.97
CA GLU A 147 19.47 7.03 -17.17
C GLU A 147 20.04 7.03 -18.60
N ARG A 148 20.63 8.16 -19.00
CA ARG A 148 21.22 8.34 -20.34
C ARG A 148 22.53 7.56 -20.49
N ARG A 149 22.72 6.90 -21.65
CA ARG A 149 23.85 6.00 -22.01
C ARG A 149 25.27 6.45 -21.63
N VAL A 150 25.56 7.75 -21.55
CA VAL A 150 26.90 8.29 -21.25
C VAL A 150 27.18 8.33 -19.73
N ARG A 151 26.15 8.48 -18.88
CA ARG A 151 26.27 8.39 -17.41
C ARG A 151 26.52 6.94 -16.97
N LEU A 152 25.95 5.99 -17.70
CA LEU A 152 26.04 4.55 -17.46
C LEU A 152 27.49 4.02 -17.50
N ALA A 153 28.35 4.53 -18.38
CA ALA A 153 29.75 4.05 -18.48
C ALA A 153 30.59 4.39 -17.24
N ARG A 154 30.37 5.57 -16.63
CA ARG A 154 31.04 5.97 -15.38
C ARG A 154 30.49 5.19 -14.19
N VAL A 155 29.17 5.02 -14.13
CA VAL A 155 28.51 4.23 -13.08
C VAL A 155 28.97 2.77 -13.10
N VAL A 156 29.19 2.17 -14.27
CA VAL A 156 29.72 0.78 -14.38
C VAL A 156 31.12 0.66 -13.77
N PHE A 157 32.02 1.63 -13.99
CA PHE A 157 33.34 1.60 -13.35
C PHE A 157 33.23 1.82 -11.84
N ASP A 158 32.46 2.82 -11.41
CA ASP A 158 32.26 3.13 -10.00
C ASP A 158 31.59 1.95 -9.25
N TYR A 159 30.71 1.19 -9.92
CA TYR A 159 30.05 0.02 -9.35
C TYR A 159 31.03 -1.12 -9.01
N LEU A 160 32.09 -1.30 -9.80
CA LEU A 160 33.11 -2.31 -9.52
C LEU A 160 33.94 -2.00 -8.26
N VAL A 161 34.02 -0.73 -7.86
CA VAL A 161 34.85 -0.27 -6.74
C VAL A 161 34.00 0.06 -5.50
N ARG A 162 32.84 0.69 -5.71
CA ARG A 162 31.91 1.19 -4.68
C ARG A 162 30.45 1.00 -5.13
N PRO A 163 29.94 -0.24 -5.13
CA PRO A 163 28.63 -0.55 -5.73
C PRO A 163 27.45 0.20 -5.10
N GLY A 164 27.39 0.33 -3.77
CA GLY A 164 26.33 1.09 -3.08
C GLY A 164 26.30 2.58 -3.46
N PRO A 165 27.41 3.32 -3.28
CA PRO A 165 27.53 4.71 -3.75
C PRO A 165 27.28 4.88 -5.25
N ALA A 166 27.70 3.93 -6.09
CA ALA A 166 27.44 3.98 -7.53
C ALA A 166 25.94 3.91 -7.84
N LEU A 167 25.18 3.03 -7.17
CA LEU A 167 23.72 2.99 -7.29
C LEU A 167 23.07 4.26 -6.75
N ALA A 168 23.49 4.72 -5.56
CA ALA A 168 22.95 5.95 -4.97
C ALA A 168 23.18 7.20 -5.84
N SER A 169 24.26 7.21 -6.64
CA SER A 169 24.57 8.30 -7.56
C SER A 169 23.57 8.46 -8.71
N MET A 170 22.72 7.46 -8.94
CA MET A 170 21.68 7.47 -9.96
C MET A 170 20.32 7.92 -9.45
N PHE A 171 20.16 8.16 -8.14
CA PHE A 171 18.87 8.58 -7.60
C PHE A 171 18.62 10.06 -7.84
N ASP A 172 17.47 10.38 -8.42
CA ASP A 172 16.89 11.71 -8.44
C ASP A 172 15.93 11.88 -7.25
N ARG A 173 15.59 13.14 -6.91
CA ARG A 173 14.48 13.39 -6.00
C ARG A 173 13.15 13.14 -6.74
N PRO A 174 12.32 12.19 -6.29
CA PRO A 174 11.06 11.86 -6.96
C PRO A 174 9.97 12.88 -6.59
N VAL A 175 10.02 14.05 -7.25
CA VAL A 175 9.21 15.23 -6.91
C VAL A 175 7.71 14.92 -6.94
N ASP A 176 7.25 14.15 -7.92
CA ASP A 176 5.82 13.87 -8.08
C ASP A 176 5.31 12.85 -7.05
N ALA A 177 6.08 11.80 -6.76
CA ALA A 177 5.76 10.87 -5.67
C ALA A 177 5.70 11.59 -4.32
N LEU A 178 6.70 12.45 -4.02
CA LEU A 178 6.72 13.25 -2.80
C LEU A 178 5.52 14.20 -2.71
N LYS A 179 5.15 14.91 -3.79
CA LYS A 179 3.97 15.80 -3.81
C LYS A 179 2.68 15.04 -3.55
N ARG A 180 2.50 13.87 -4.15
CA ARG A 180 1.30 13.05 -3.95
C ARG A 180 1.23 12.51 -2.53
N TRP A 181 2.36 12.04 -1.99
CA TRP A 181 2.45 11.64 -0.60
C TRP A 181 2.15 12.81 0.36
N ASP A 182 2.76 13.98 0.16
CA ASP A 182 2.53 15.18 0.99
C ASP A 182 1.05 15.62 0.96
N SER A 183 0.39 15.50 -0.19
CA SER A 183 -1.04 15.79 -0.36
C SER A 183 -1.94 14.82 0.44
N LEU A 184 -1.61 13.54 0.45
CA LEU A 184 -2.31 12.53 1.27
C LEU A 184 -2.06 12.75 2.76
N ALA A 185 -0.78 12.91 3.14
CA ALA A 185 -0.34 13.10 4.52
C ALA A 185 -0.95 14.35 5.17
N SER A 186 -1.25 15.40 4.38
CA SER A 186 -1.90 16.61 4.88
C SER A 186 -3.34 16.39 5.40
N ARG A 187 -3.96 15.25 5.09
CA ARG A 187 -5.37 14.96 5.39
C ARG A 187 -5.56 13.80 6.35
N ARG A 188 -4.64 12.84 6.33
CA ARG A 188 -4.70 11.62 7.15
C ARG A 188 -3.29 11.04 7.32
N PRO A 189 -3.05 10.19 8.34
CA PRO A 189 -1.79 9.48 8.47
C PRO A 189 -1.54 8.61 7.24
N VAL A 190 -0.41 8.86 6.57
CA VAL A 190 0.14 8.04 5.46
C VAL A 190 1.64 8.05 5.59
N VAL A 191 2.23 6.87 5.80
CA VAL A 191 3.70 6.75 5.94
C VAL A 191 4.37 6.85 4.57
N GLY A 192 5.60 7.34 4.55
CA GLY A 192 6.47 7.29 3.39
C GLY A 192 7.61 6.33 3.64
N ILE A 193 7.84 5.44 2.69
CA ILE A 193 8.88 4.43 2.75
C ILE A 193 9.67 4.42 1.44
N ALA A 194 10.97 4.10 1.51
CA ALA A 194 11.77 3.86 0.32
C ALA A 194 11.89 2.33 0.10
N GLY A 195 11.56 1.87 -1.10
CA GLY A 195 11.62 0.47 -1.50
C GLY A 195 12.85 0.19 -2.35
N HIS A 196 13.53 -0.92 -2.04
CA HIS A 196 14.67 -1.37 -2.84
C HIS A 196 14.22 -2.02 -4.15
N ASP A 197 13.08 -2.70 -4.12
CA ASP A 197 12.55 -3.51 -5.22
C ASP A 197 13.63 -4.46 -5.76
N ALA A 198 14.36 -5.06 -4.82
CA ALA A 198 15.61 -5.74 -5.11
C ALA A 198 15.33 -7.16 -5.61
N HIS A 199 15.75 -7.42 -6.85
CA HIS A 199 15.67 -8.73 -7.50
C HIS A 199 17.02 -9.46 -7.61
N GLY A 200 18.13 -8.79 -7.27
CA GLY A 200 19.47 -9.38 -7.36
C GLY A 200 20.02 -9.52 -8.79
N GLY A 201 19.49 -8.74 -9.73
CA GLY A 201 19.86 -8.74 -11.14
C GLY A 201 19.00 -9.69 -11.99
N MET A 202 18.89 -9.37 -13.27
CA MET A 202 17.88 -9.97 -14.13
C MET A 202 18.18 -11.43 -14.52
N ARG A 203 17.22 -12.33 -14.29
CA ARG A 203 17.22 -13.70 -14.85
C ARG A 203 16.89 -13.68 -16.34
N GLY A 204 17.77 -13.15 -17.19
CA GLY A 204 17.88 -13.47 -18.63
C GLY A 204 16.61 -13.63 -19.50
N ARG A 205 15.44 -13.07 -19.15
CA ARG A 205 14.24 -13.13 -19.98
C ARG A 205 14.18 -11.89 -20.88
N ARG A 206 14.02 -12.15 -22.17
CA ARG A 206 14.18 -11.21 -23.30
C ARG A 206 13.21 -10.00 -23.34
N GLU A 207 12.26 -9.88 -22.41
CA GLU A 207 11.20 -8.86 -22.49
C GLU A 207 11.55 -7.51 -21.82
N ASP A 208 12.47 -7.44 -20.84
CA ASP A 208 12.85 -6.17 -20.18
C ASP A 208 14.27 -5.69 -20.51
N GLY A 209 14.52 -5.39 -21.78
CA GLY A 209 15.61 -4.52 -22.26
C GLY A 209 16.87 -4.34 -21.38
N GLY A 210 17.92 -5.13 -21.67
CA GLY A 210 19.33 -4.72 -21.52
C GLY A 210 19.89 -4.46 -20.12
N GLY A 211 19.94 -5.47 -19.23
CA GLY A 211 20.75 -5.47 -18.00
C GLY A 211 21.87 -6.53 -18.02
N LEU A 212 22.96 -6.31 -17.26
CA LEU A 212 23.98 -7.33 -17.02
C LEU A 212 23.47 -8.36 -15.99
N PRO A 213 23.71 -9.67 -16.18
CA PRO A 213 23.31 -10.69 -15.22
C PRO A 213 23.88 -10.38 -13.81
N GLY A 214 23.03 -10.38 -12.79
CA GLY A 214 23.45 -10.18 -11.39
C GLY A 214 23.69 -8.72 -10.98
N ILE A 215 23.31 -7.73 -11.80
CA ILE A 215 23.38 -6.30 -11.47
C ILE A 215 21.96 -5.69 -11.52
N PRO A 216 21.52 -4.94 -10.49
CA PRO A 216 22.21 -4.72 -9.23
C PRO A 216 22.16 -5.95 -8.31
N ALA A 217 23.28 -6.23 -7.65
CA ALA A 217 23.34 -7.28 -6.64
C ALA A 217 22.64 -6.82 -5.34
N TYR A 218 22.03 -7.74 -4.59
CA TYR A 218 21.32 -7.41 -3.34
C TYR A 218 22.16 -6.55 -2.38
N GLU A 219 23.42 -6.95 -2.13
CA GLU A 219 24.30 -6.21 -1.23
C GLU A 219 24.59 -4.78 -1.72
N ALA A 220 24.71 -4.59 -3.04
CA ALA A 220 24.90 -3.27 -3.62
C ALA A 220 23.68 -2.38 -3.35
N SER A 221 22.47 -2.91 -3.61
CA SER A 221 21.21 -2.21 -3.33
C SER A 221 21.10 -1.85 -1.85
N PHE A 222 21.39 -2.79 -0.95
CA PHE A 222 21.33 -2.57 0.51
C PHE A 222 22.36 -1.56 1.03
N ARG A 223 23.44 -1.33 0.30
CA ARG A 223 24.45 -0.30 0.61
C ARG A 223 24.12 1.08 0.00
N SER A 224 23.07 1.18 -0.81
CA SER A 224 22.67 2.46 -1.42
C SER A 224 21.84 3.32 -0.46
N PHE A 225 20.88 2.71 0.24
CA PHE A 225 20.11 3.33 1.30
C PHE A 225 19.55 2.28 2.26
N SER A 226 19.04 2.73 3.41
CA SER A 226 18.36 1.87 4.36
C SER A 226 17.21 2.59 5.05
N LEU A 227 16.28 1.80 5.58
CA LEU A 227 15.30 2.25 6.55
C LEU A 227 15.92 2.22 7.95
N ARG A 228 15.74 3.29 8.70
CA ARG A 228 16.17 3.45 10.09
C ARG A 228 14.94 3.42 10.98
N ALA A 229 14.54 2.23 11.44
CA ALA A 229 13.38 2.04 12.29
C ALA A 229 13.74 2.34 13.75
N ILE A 230 12.94 3.20 14.40
CA ILE A 230 13.11 3.63 15.78
C ILE A 230 12.16 2.82 16.65
N LEU A 231 12.72 1.84 17.37
CA LEU A 231 11.97 0.90 18.18
C LEU A 231 11.67 1.51 19.57
N ASP A 232 10.62 0.99 20.23
CA ASP A 232 10.32 1.33 21.63
C ASP A 232 11.38 0.74 22.58
N ALA A 233 11.87 -0.47 22.28
CA ALA A 233 12.99 -1.15 22.93
C ALA A 233 13.93 -1.81 21.90
N PRO A 234 15.22 -2.06 22.25
CA PRO A 234 16.12 -2.79 21.37
C PRO A 234 15.62 -4.21 21.03
N PHE A 235 16.10 -4.76 19.92
CA PHE A 235 15.87 -6.18 19.62
C PHE A 235 16.44 -7.08 20.73
N THR A 236 15.67 -8.10 21.05
CA THR A 236 15.95 -9.09 22.08
C THR A 236 16.69 -10.31 21.54
N GLY A 237 16.57 -10.57 20.24
CA GLY A 237 17.01 -11.81 19.59
C GLY A 237 15.89 -12.84 19.46
N ASP A 238 14.69 -12.58 19.99
CA ASP A 238 13.50 -13.39 19.75
C ASP A 238 12.73 -12.83 18.54
N ALA A 239 12.74 -13.59 17.45
CA ALA A 239 12.22 -13.13 16.16
C ALA A 239 10.73 -12.77 16.21
N GLY A 240 9.92 -13.46 17.01
CA GLY A 240 8.48 -13.19 17.07
C GLY A 240 8.17 -11.79 17.61
N PRO A 241 8.47 -11.51 18.90
CA PRO A 241 8.28 -10.19 19.50
C PRO A 241 9.06 -9.07 18.80
N ASP A 242 10.28 -9.34 18.33
CA ASP A 242 11.08 -8.35 17.61
C ASP A 242 10.46 -8.01 16.24
N GLY A 243 9.87 -9.00 15.56
CA GLY A 243 9.12 -8.83 14.32
C GLY A 243 7.87 -7.98 14.51
N GLU A 244 7.09 -8.23 15.55
CA GLU A 244 5.92 -7.41 15.90
C GLU A 244 6.34 -5.97 16.20
N ARG A 245 7.39 -5.78 17.00
CA ARG A 245 7.92 -4.44 17.32
C ARG A 245 8.36 -3.66 16.09
N LEU A 246 9.02 -4.33 15.13
CA LEU A 246 9.43 -3.71 13.89
C LEU A 246 8.24 -3.34 13.01
N LEU A 247 7.26 -4.23 12.86
CA LEU A 247 6.03 -3.95 12.09
C LEU A 247 5.26 -2.78 12.71
N ASP A 248 5.15 -2.72 14.04
CA ASP A 248 4.52 -1.60 14.74
C ASP A 248 5.27 -0.27 14.54
N ALA A 249 6.60 -0.31 14.42
CA ALA A 249 7.40 0.87 14.12
C ALA A 249 7.18 1.34 12.68
N ILE A 250 7.14 0.42 11.71
CA ILE A 250 6.88 0.74 10.30
C ILE A 250 5.45 1.26 10.12
N ALA A 251 4.44 0.52 10.59
CA ALA A 251 3.03 0.91 10.47
C ALA A 251 2.74 2.24 11.19
N GLY A 252 3.41 2.48 12.33
CA GLY A 252 3.30 3.73 13.07
C GLY A 252 4.16 4.89 12.53
N GLY A 253 4.87 4.73 11.41
CA GLY A 253 5.71 5.79 10.84
C GLY A 253 6.92 6.18 11.70
N ARG A 254 7.36 5.31 12.62
CA ARG A 254 8.53 5.55 13.50
C ARG A 254 9.82 5.10 12.82
N PHE A 255 10.08 5.64 11.64
CA PHE A 255 11.28 5.38 10.87
C PHE A 255 11.58 6.51 9.90
N PHE A 256 12.82 6.56 9.42
CA PHE A 256 13.25 7.44 8.33
C PHE A 256 14.11 6.68 7.33
N THR A 257 14.19 7.17 6.10
CA THR A 257 15.11 6.66 5.09
C THR A 257 16.43 7.43 5.15
N ALA A 258 17.55 6.73 5.05
CA ALA A 258 18.88 7.32 4.92
C ALA A 258 19.59 6.80 3.66
N MET A 259 20.09 7.69 2.82
CA MET A 259 20.88 7.37 1.63
C MET A 259 22.34 7.08 2.03
N ASP A 260 22.58 5.87 2.51
CA ASP A 260 23.87 5.43 3.04
C ASP A 260 25.01 5.49 2.02
N GLY A 261 24.69 5.36 0.72
CA GLY A 261 25.65 5.52 -0.36
C GLY A 261 26.15 6.95 -0.57
N ILE A 262 25.44 7.95 -0.01
CA ILE A 262 25.82 9.38 -0.08
C ILE A 262 26.65 9.77 1.15
N ALA A 263 26.15 9.49 2.36
CA ALA A 263 26.83 9.78 3.62
C ALA A 263 26.36 8.88 4.75
N ALA A 264 27.20 8.69 5.78
CA ALA A 264 26.90 7.88 6.96
C ALA A 264 27.77 8.32 8.17
N PRO A 265 27.38 8.02 9.43
CA PRO A 265 26.10 7.44 9.84
C PRO A 265 24.97 8.47 9.88
N ALA A 266 23.72 8.02 9.70
CA ALA A 266 22.53 8.85 9.84
C ALA A 266 21.81 8.57 11.17
N VAL A 267 21.58 9.61 11.96
CA VAL A 267 20.74 9.58 13.16
C VAL A 267 19.81 10.77 13.09
N LEU A 268 18.52 10.57 13.38
CA LEU A 268 17.51 11.62 13.40
C LEU A 268 16.57 11.42 14.59
N ASP A 269 16.49 12.43 15.44
CA ASP A 269 15.40 12.63 16.38
C ASP A 269 14.54 13.79 15.88
N PHE A 270 13.27 13.49 15.57
CA PHE A 270 12.30 14.48 15.11
C PHE A 270 11.08 14.41 16.01
N ARG A 271 10.88 15.50 16.76
CA ARG A 271 9.81 15.65 17.75
C ARG A 271 9.03 16.94 17.52
N ALA A 272 7.82 16.97 18.05
CA ALA A 272 7.02 18.17 18.14
C ALA A 272 6.25 18.21 19.47
N THR A 273 6.07 19.42 19.99
CA THR A 273 5.20 19.73 21.12
C THR A 273 4.08 20.64 20.62
N SER A 274 2.83 20.22 20.78
CA SER A 274 1.63 20.97 20.38
C SER A 274 0.63 20.98 21.53
N ASP A 275 0.35 22.17 22.08
CA ASP A 275 -0.54 22.35 23.24
C ASP A 275 -0.17 21.45 24.44
N GLY A 276 1.13 21.37 24.74
CA GLY A 276 1.67 20.52 25.82
C GLY A 276 1.64 19.01 25.54
N ARG A 277 1.25 18.59 24.33
CA ARG A 277 1.35 17.19 23.90
C ARG A 277 2.59 16.99 23.05
N ASP A 278 3.42 16.04 23.46
CA ASP A 278 4.61 15.65 22.73
C ASP A 278 4.32 14.49 21.78
N GLY A 279 4.97 14.51 20.62
CA GLY A 279 4.94 13.45 19.63
C GLY A 279 6.26 13.37 18.88
N ALA A 280 6.68 12.14 18.54
CA ALA A 280 7.78 11.92 17.60
C ALA A 280 7.24 11.71 16.18
N MET A 281 8.12 11.61 15.18
CA MET A 281 7.73 11.21 13.81
C MET A 281 6.75 10.01 13.81
N GLY A 282 5.72 10.09 12.98
CA GLY A 282 4.60 9.15 12.94
C GLY A 282 3.42 9.51 13.86
N SER A 283 3.61 10.39 14.84
CA SER A 283 2.55 10.76 15.81
C SER A 283 1.49 11.69 15.20
N VAL A 284 0.26 11.59 15.72
CA VAL A 284 -0.83 12.54 15.44
C VAL A 284 -1.02 13.47 16.63
N LEU A 285 -0.83 14.77 16.41
CA LEU A 285 -1.02 15.85 17.37
C LEU A 285 -2.23 16.72 16.98
N PRO A 286 -2.80 17.50 17.93
CA PRO A 286 -3.95 18.36 17.65
C PRO A 286 -3.65 19.44 16.61
N ALA A 287 -4.54 19.57 15.61
CA ALA A 287 -4.52 20.63 14.61
C ALA A 287 -4.78 22.03 15.18
N GLY A 288 -4.24 23.05 14.51
CA GLY A 288 -4.54 24.47 14.75
C GLY A 288 -3.91 25.05 16.01
N ARG A 289 -3.03 24.30 16.68
CA ARG A 289 -2.36 24.71 17.92
C ARG A 289 -0.94 25.19 17.64
N THR A 290 -0.46 26.09 18.48
CA THR A 290 0.93 26.53 18.46
C THR A 290 1.84 25.33 18.68
N THR A 291 2.73 25.11 17.72
CA THR A 291 3.60 23.94 17.67
C THR A 291 5.06 24.38 17.68
N THR A 292 5.87 23.71 18.48
CA THR A 292 7.33 23.74 18.40
C THR A 292 7.82 22.41 17.87
N VAL A 293 8.66 22.44 16.84
CA VAL A 293 9.34 21.26 16.29
C VAL A 293 10.78 21.26 16.76
N SER A 294 11.27 20.13 17.23
CA SER A 294 12.67 19.92 17.61
C SER A 294 13.30 18.87 16.70
N VAL A 295 14.45 19.20 16.11
CA VAL A 295 15.19 18.29 15.22
C VAL A 295 16.64 18.20 15.67
N HIS A 296 17.05 16.99 16.02
CA HIS A 296 18.45 16.65 16.30
C HIS A 296 18.91 15.58 15.32
N ALA A 297 20.00 15.84 14.61
CA ALA A 297 20.54 14.89 13.65
C ALA A 297 22.06 14.81 13.72
N ALA A 298 22.60 13.60 13.52
CA ALA A 298 24.00 13.43 13.14
C ALA A 298 24.07 13.54 11.61
N MET A 299 24.73 14.57 11.10
CA MET A 299 24.79 14.90 9.68
C MET A 299 26.18 15.40 9.26
N PRO A 300 26.59 15.22 7.98
CA PRO A 300 27.88 15.68 7.50
C PRO A 300 27.97 17.22 7.48
N GLU A 301 29.19 17.73 7.39
CA GLU A 301 29.44 19.17 7.27
C GLU A 301 28.74 19.76 6.04
N GLY A 302 28.17 20.96 6.19
CA GLY A 302 27.43 21.65 5.13
C GLY A 302 26.01 21.11 4.87
N ALA A 303 25.59 20.03 5.55
CA ALA A 303 24.21 19.55 5.48
C ALA A 303 23.23 20.56 6.07
N ARG A 304 22.02 20.62 5.50
CA ARG A 304 20.93 21.47 5.97
C ARG A 304 19.68 20.68 6.25
N ILE A 305 18.99 21.06 7.32
CA ILE A 305 17.67 20.53 7.70
C ILE A 305 16.60 21.37 7.01
N VAL A 306 15.65 20.72 6.35
CA VAL A 306 14.52 21.35 5.67
C VAL A 306 13.23 20.72 6.19
N ALA A 307 12.35 21.53 6.78
CA ALA A 307 11.02 21.07 7.13
C ALA A 307 10.11 21.21 5.90
N ILE A 308 9.30 20.20 5.62
CA ILE A 308 8.32 20.20 4.56
C ILE A 308 6.95 20.16 5.21
N ARG A 309 6.18 21.24 5.13
CA ARG A 309 4.81 21.34 5.64
C ARG A 309 3.84 21.28 4.47
N ASN A 310 3.04 20.22 4.40
CA ASN A 310 2.04 20.03 3.33
C ASN A 310 2.64 20.22 1.92
N GLY A 311 3.85 19.72 1.69
CA GLY A 311 4.57 19.82 0.43
C GLY A 311 5.33 21.14 0.19
N SER A 312 5.25 22.10 1.12
CA SER A 312 5.96 23.38 1.04
C SER A 312 7.17 23.42 1.97
N GLU A 313 8.31 23.89 1.48
CA GLU A 313 9.54 24.01 2.29
C GLU A 313 9.40 25.15 3.31
N ILE A 314 9.80 24.86 4.54
CA ILE A 314 9.97 25.81 5.65
C ILE A 314 11.42 25.68 6.10
N ALA A 315 12.12 26.82 6.16
CA ALA A 315 13.49 26.84 6.62
C ALA A 315 13.55 26.48 8.11
N VAL A 316 14.46 25.56 8.45
CA VAL A 316 14.82 25.24 9.84
C VAL A 316 16.21 25.81 10.10
N PRO A 317 16.49 26.42 11.27
CA PRO A 317 17.85 26.66 11.70
C PRO A 317 18.67 25.35 11.62
N SER A 318 19.98 25.45 11.37
CA SER A 318 20.88 24.31 11.13
C SER A 318 20.84 23.22 12.22
N SER A 319 20.37 23.57 13.42
CA SER A 319 19.98 22.66 14.50
C SER A 319 19.13 23.41 15.52
N GLY A 320 18.16 22.74 16.16
CA GLY A 320 17.43 23.27 17.30
C GLY A 320 15.92 23.35 17.11
N ASP A 321 15.27 24.10 17.97
CA ASP A 321 13.81 24.23 18.02
C ASP A 321 13.31 25.27 17.00
N LEU A 322 12.29 24.90 16.24
CA LEU A 322 11.58 25.76 15.30
C LEU A 322 10.14 25.96 15.77
N ALA A 323 9.79 27.19 16.12
CA ALA A 323 8.40 27.56 16.40
C ALA A 323 7.64 27.73 15.07
N LEU A 324 6.66 26.86 14.82
CA LEU A 324 5.83 26.87 13.59
C LEU A 324 4.52 27.65 13.72
N GLY A 325 4.15 28.07 14.94
CA GLY A 325 2.83 28.65 15.22
C GLY A 325 1.70 27.63 15.03
N PRO A 326 0.45 28.08 14.80
CA PRO A 326 -0.68 27.21 14.51
C PRO A 326 -0.42 26.28 13.31
N THR A 327 -0.38 24.97 13.59
CA THR A 327 0.02 23.96 12.61
C THR A 327 -1.13 23.02 12.25
N THR A 328 -1.28 22.70 10.95
CA THR A 328 -2.28 21.79 10.40
C THR A 328 -1.67 20.96 9.28
N GLY A 329 -2.21 19.74 9.09
CA GLY A 329 -1.80 18.81 8.06
C GLY A 329 -0.62 17.95 8.50
N ALA A 330 0.50 17.98 7.80
CA ALA A 330 1.67 17.17 8.10
C ALA A 330 2.98 17.96 7.93
N VAL A 331 3.96 17.65 8.78
CA VAL A 331 5.33 18.17 8.69
C VAL A 331 6.30 17.00 8.68
N ARG A 332 7.15 16.90 7.65
CA ARG A 332 8.27 15.95 7.59
C ARG A 332 9.61 16.68 7.44
N ILE A 333 10.70 16.00 7.74
CA ILE A 333 12.05 16.54 7.65
C ILE A 333 12.77 15.90 6.47
N GLU A 334 13.46 16.74 5.70
CA GLU A 334 14.53 16.32 4.80
C GLU A 334 15.87 16.84 5.33
N ILE A 335 16.92 16.02 5.26
CA ILE A 335 18.30 16.51 5.38
C ILE A 335 18.92 16.48 4.00
N ARG A 336 19.44 17.62 3.54
CA ARG A 336 20.06 17.77 2.23
C ARG A 336 21.54 18.04 2.42
N VAL A 337 22.37 17.29 1.73
CA VAL A 337 23.82 17.49 1.72
C VAL A 337 24.24 18.27 0.48
N PRO A 338 25.34 19.04 0.54
CA PRO A 338 25.93 19.64 -0.66
C PRO A 338 26.27 18.56 -1.68
N ASP A 339 26.11 18.87 -2.97
CA ASP A 339 26.50 18.01 -4.09
C ASP A 339 25.88 16.60 -4.09
N ALA A 340 24.72 16.43 -3.45
CA ALA A 340 23.95 15.19 -3.55
C ALA A 340 23.63 14.88 -5.03
N PRO A 341 23.62 13.59 -5.43
CA PRO A 341 23.29 13.18 -6.78
C PRO A 341 21.85 13.54 -7.16
N GLY A 342 21.63 13.61 -8.47
CA GLY A 342 20.33 13.82 -9.09
C GLY A 342 19.95 15.27 -9.41
N VAL A 343 18.96 15.45 -10.28
CA VAL A 343 18.42 16.74 -10.73
C VAL A 343 16.88 16.70 -10.76
N PRO A 344 16.19 17.17 -9.71
CA PRO A 344 16.74 17.80 -8.51
C PRO A 344 17.44 16.81 -7.57
N PRO A 345 18.41 17.27 -6.74
CA PRO A 345 19.18 16.38 -5.89
C PRO A 345 18.33 15.59 -4.89
N VAL A 346 18.60 14.30 -4.77
CA VAL A 346 17.94 13.41 -3.80
C VAL A 346 18.27 13.85 -2.36
N PRO A 347 17.29 13.91 -1.44
CA PRO A 347 17.58 14.16 -0.03
C PRO A 347 18.42 13.03 0.57
N TRP A 348 19.37 13.36 1.45
CA TRP A 348 20.16 12.36 2.14
C TRP A 348 19.33 11.60 3.19
N VAL A 349 18.47 12.32 3.93
CA VAL A 349 17.52 11.73 4.87
C VAL A 349 16.12 12.23 4.58
N VAL A 350 15.13 11.34 4.65
CA VAL A 350 13.70 11.68 4.60
C VAL A 350 12.99 11.03 5.78
N SER A 351 12.39 11.83 6.65
CA SER A 351 11.61 11.35 7.79
C SER A 351 10.17 11.02 7.40
N ASN A 352 9.51 10.21 8.21
CA ASN A 352 8.06 10.22 8.25
C ASN A 352 7.52 11.53 8.87
N PRO A 353 6.28 11.94 8.56
CA PRO A 353 5.71 13.16 9.10
C PRO A 353 5.29 13.04 10.57
N ILE A 354 5.22 14.19 11.25
CA ILE A 354 4.31 14.38 12.37
C ILE A 354 3.03 15.01 11.81
N TYR A 355 1.88 14.44 12.17
CA TYR A 355 0.58 14.86 11.68
C TYR A 355 -0.11 15.80 12.69
N PHE A 356 -0.74 16.86 12.19
CA PHE A 356 -1.49 17.87 12.94
C PHE A 356 -2.91 17.90 12.41
N LEU A 357 -3.72 16.94 12.86
CA LEU A 357 -5.05 16.68 12.34
C LEU A 357 -6.11 16.96 13.40
N GLN A 358 -7.36 17.17 12.99
CA GLN A 358 -8.46 17.28 13.94
C GLN A 358 -8.61 15.93 14.63
N THR A 359 -8.31 15.87 15.93
CA THR A 359 -8.64 14.70 16.73
C THR A 359 -10.15 14.74 16.94
N GLU A 360 -10.90 13.82 16.33
CA GLU A 360 -12.30 13.64 16.72
C GLU A 360 -12.38 13.38 18.23
N LYS A 361 -13.38 13.96 18.91
CA LYS A 361 -13.62 13.69 20.33
C LYS A 361 -14.09 12.25 20.48
N GLY A 362 -13.18 11.31 20.73
CA GLY A 362 -13.54 9.93 21.09
C GLY A 362 -12.37 8.95 20.95
N ASP A 363 -11.97 8.38 22.09
CA ASP A 363 -11.17 7.18 22.31
C ASP A 363 -9.67 7.10 21.97
N ARG A 364 -8.90 7.09 23.07
CA ARG A 364 -7.59 6.47 23.19
C ARG A 364 -7.74 4.95 23.16
N HIS A 365 -7.61 4.38 21.98
CA HIS A 365 -6.83 3.18 21.70
C HIS A 365 -6.78 3.06 20.18
N THR A 366 -5.74 2.42 19.68
CA THR A 366 -5.61 1.98 18.29
C THR A 366 -6.74 1.00 17.93
N SER A 367 -7.95 1.50 17.77
CA SER A 367 -9.06 0.83 17.10
C SER A 367 -9.16 1.45 15.72
N PHE A 368 -8.47 0.82 14.78
CA PHE A 368 -8.65 1.06 13.35
C PHE A 368 -10.14 0.93 13.02
N PRO A 369 -10.73 1.83 12.21
CA PRO A 369 -12.15 1.76 11.91
C PRO A 369 -12.41 0.55 11.01
N GLY A 370 -12.71 -0.59 11.63
CA GLY A 370 -13.28 -1.78 10.99
C GLY A 370 -14.75 -1.61 10.60
N SER A 371 -15.26 -0.38 10.63
CA SER A 371 -16.60 -0.03 10.18
C SER A 371 -16.48 0.95 9.02
N VAL A 372 -16.76 0.46 7.82
CA VAL A 372 -17.34 1.30 6.77
C VAL A 372 -18.45 2.12 7.44
N PRO A 373 -18.50 3.45 7.27
CA PRO A 373 -19.54 4.24 7.91
C PRO A 373 -20.89 3.65 7.56
N VAL A 374 -21.65 3.29 8.61
CA VAL A 374 -23.08 3.01 8.49
C VAL A 374 -23.71 4.32 8.04
N LEU A 375 -23.82 4.52 6.73
CA LEU A 375 -24.71 5.53 6.19
C LEU A 375 -26.12 5.09 6.58
N LEU A 376 -26.68 5.75 7.59
CA LEU A 376 -28.09 5.66 7.91
C LEU A 376 -28.89 5.95 6.62
N PRO A 377 -29.98 5.20 6.36
CA PRO A 377 -30.77 5.40 5.16
C PRO A 377 -31.24 6.85 5.10
N LYS A 378 -30.94 7.53 3.98
CA LYS A 378 -31.63 8.78 3.67
C LYS A 378 -33.10 8.43 3.39
N PRO A 379 -34.09 9.13 3.96
CA PRO A 379 -35.49 8.94 3.61
C PRO A 379 -35.66 9.18 2.10
N GLY A 380 -36.03 8.14 1.33
CA GLY A 380 -36.21 8.25 -0.13
C GLY A 380 -35.95 6.99 -0.96
N SER A 381 -35.47 5.89 -0.37
CA SER A 381 -35.23 4.62 -1.08
C SER A 381 -36.53 3.97 -1.56
N VAL A 382 -36.59 3.53 -2.82
CA VAL A 382 -37.77 2.84 -3.38
C VAL A 382 -37.52 1.33 -3.45
N PRO A 383 -38.29 0.49 -2.72
CA PRO A 383 -38.28 -0.95 -2.92
C PRO A 383 -38.91 -1.30 -4.26
N VAL A 384 -38.25 -2.13 -5.05
CA VAL A 384 -38.79 -2.63 -6.33
C VAL A 384 -38.98 -4.14 -6.21
N PRO A 385 -40.11 -4.73 -6.65
CA PRO A 385 -40.24 -6.18 -6.71
C PRO A 385 -39.29 -6.74 -7.79
N LEU A 386 -38.28 -7.50 -7.34
CA LEU A 386 -37.23 -8.06 -8.19
C LEU A 386 -37.49 -9.54 -8.45
N LEU A 387 -37.37 -9.94 -9.72
CA LEU A 387 -37.43 -11.33 -10.14
C LEU A 387 -36.02 -11.81 -10.44
N TRP A 388 -35.56 -12.78 -9.65
CA TRP A 388 -34.20 -13.26 -9.71
C TRP A 388 -34.05 -14.43 -10.68
N ARG A 389 -33.02 -14.36 -11.52
CA ARG A 389 -32.55 -15.47 -12.35
C ARG A 389 -31.03 -15.66 -12.18
N ILE A 390 -30.53 -16.70 -12.83
CA ILE A 390 -29.11 -17.06 -12.83
C ILE A 390 -28.52 -16.75 -14.20
N GLU A 391 -27.32 -16.16 -14.21
CA GLU A 391 -26.42 -16.19 -15.36
C GLU A 391 -25.11 -16.85 -14.93
N LYS A 392 -24.57 -17.77 -15.72
CA LYS A 392 -23.35 -18.51 -15.36
C LYS A 392 -22.57 -19.00 -16.58
N ASP A 393 -21.30 -19.31 -16.38
CA ASP A 393 -20.53 -20.09 -17.35
C ASP A 393 -21.22 -21.47 -17.58
N PRO A 394 -21.26 -22.00 -18.82
CA PRO A 394 -21.94 -23.25 -19.15
C PRO A 394 -21.43 -24.47 -18.37
N ARG A 395 -20.13 -24.52 -18.05
CA ARG A 395 -19.47 -25.62 -17.33
C ARG A 395 -19.63 -25.54 -15.82
N SER A 396 -19.94 -24.36 -15.29
CA SER A 396 -20.23 -24.15 -13.87
C SER A 396 -21.67 -24.54 -13.53
N THR A 397 -22.00 -24.75 -12.26
CA THR A 397 -23.38 -24.97 -11.82
C THR A 397 -23.80 -23.90 -10.82
N ALA A 398 -25.08 -23.51 -10.86
CA ALA A 398 -25.65 -22.59 -9.90
C ALA A 398 -27.15 -22.84 -9.73
N ARG A 399 -27.67 -22.52 -8.55
CA ARG A 399 -29.09 -22.60 -8.19
C ARG A 399 -29.49 -21.33 -7.45
N VAL A 400 -30.72 -20.88 -7.67
CA VAL A 400 -31.31 -19.73 -6.97
C VAL A 400 -32.52 -20.22 -6.20
N ALA A 401 -32.62 -19.81 -4.95
CA ALA A 401 -33.80 -20.00 -4.10
C ALA A 401 -34.25 -18.64 -3.60
N VAL A 402 -35.55 -18.37 -3.65
CA VAL A 402 -36.13 -17.13 -3.12
C VAL A 402 -37.12 -17.50 -2.03
N VAL A 403 -36.83 -17.12 -0.79
CA VAL A 403 -37.65 -17.41 0.39
C VAL A 403 -37.87 -16.12 1.17
N ALA A 404 -39.13 -15.75 1.39
CA ALA A 404 -39.50 -14.54 2.15
C ALA A 404 -38.74 -13.27 1.70
N GLY A 405 -38.56 -13.08 0.38
CA GLY A 405 -37.85 -11.92 -0.19
C GLY A 405 -36.32 -11.98 -0.15
N THR A 406 -35.74 -13.02 0.45
CA THR A 406 -34.30 -13.29 0.40
C THR A 406 -33.97 -14.14 -0.82
N ALA A 407 -33.05 -13.69 -1.67
CA ALA A 407 -32.59 -14.43 -2.82
C ALA A 407 -31.19 -14.99 -2.57
N THR A 408 -31.08 -16.31 -2.55
CA THR A 408 -29.82 -17.03 -2.31
C THR A 408 -29.35 -17.70 -3.59
N LEU A 409 -28.14 -17.37 -4.03
CA LEU A 409 -27.43 -18.06 -5.10
C LEU A 409 -26.44 -19.05 -4.49
N SER A 410 -26.57 -20.33 -4.81
CA SER A 410 -25.56 -21.37 -4.54
C SER A 410 -24.85 -21.72 -5.84
N PHE A 411 -23.53 -21.87 -5.82
CA PHE A 411 -22.72 -22.09 -7.01
C PHE A 411 -21.58 -23.09 -6.77
N GLN A 412 -21.12 -23.68 -7.87
CA GLN A 412 -19.91 -24.49 -7.98
C GLN A 412 -19.27 -24.18 -9.33
N PHE A 413 -18.08 -23.59 -9.31
CA PHE A 413 -17.32 -23.29 -10.52
C PHE A 413 -16.74 -24.56 -11.10
N ALA A 414 -16.62 -24.58 -12.44
CA ALA A 414 -15.90 -25.64 -13.13
C ALA A 414 -14.44 -25.67 -12.66
N PRO A 415 -13.84 -26.86 -12.43
CA PRO A 415 -12.43 -26.98 -12.12
C PRO A 415 -11.56 -26.71 -13.36
N GLY A 416 -10.25 -26.60 -13.16
CA GLY A 416 -9.26 -26.45 -14.22
C GLY A 416 -8.68 -25.04 -14.32
N GLU A 417 -8.15 -24.71 -15.51
CA GLU A 417 -7.55 -23.39 -15.75
C GLU A 417 -8.59 -22.27 -15.73
N ARG A 418 -8.15 -21.08 -15.35
CA ARG A 418 -8.99 -19.88 -15.31
C ARG A 418 -9.48 -19.56 -16.73
N ALA A 419 -10.79 -19.65 -16.92
CA ALA A 419 -11.46 -19.44 -18.20
C ALA A 419 -12.84 -18.77 -17.96
N SER A 420 -12.82 -17.69 -17.17
CA SER A 420 -13.99 -16.88 -16.79
C SER A 420 -15.16 -17.67 -16.20
N GLN A 421 -14.88 -18.64 -15.33
CA GLN A 421 -15.92 -19.40 -14.62
C GLN A 421 -16.72 -18.47 -13.72
N TYR A 422 -17.93 -18.07 -14.12
CA TYR A 422 -18.75 -17.12 -13.37
C TYR A 422 -20.12 -17.68 -12.99
N ALA A 423 -20.68 -17.10 -11.93
CA ALA A 423 -22.09 -17.23 -11.57
C ALA A 423 -22.58 -15.89 -11.03
N ALA A 424 -23.78 -15.50 -11.43
CA ALA A 424 -24.38 -14.23 -11.11
C ALA A 424 -25.87 -14.40 -10.77
N LEU A 425 -26.30 -13.66 -9.75
CA LEU A 425 -27.70 -13.45 -9.44
C LEU A 425 -28.16 -12.17 -10.16
N VAL A 426 -29.17 -12.28 -11.02
CA VAL A 426 -29.54 -11.20 -11.94
C VAL A 426 -31.02 -10.86 -11.84
N THR A 427 -31.34 -9.58 -11.89
CA THR A 427 -32.71 -9.07 -12.04
C THR A 427 -32.78 -7.99 -13.10
N ASP A 428 -33.85 -7.99 -13.90
CA ASP A 428 -34.09 -6.93 -14.88
C ASP A 428 -34.74 -5.74 -14.20
N LEU A 429 -34.20 -4.55 -14.46
CA LEU A 429 -34.72 -3.30 -13.90
C LEU A 429 -35.89 -2.77 -14.73
N GLY A 430 -35.88 -3.02 -16.04
CA GLY A 430 -36.99 -2.70 -16.94
C GLY A 430 -37.42 -1.23 -16.92
N GLY A 431 -36.49 -0.31 -16.63
CA GLY A 431 -36.75 1.13 -16.49
C GLY A 431 -37.58 1.53 -15.25
N ARG A 432 -37.80 0.61 -14.30
CA ARG A 432 -38.74 0.80 -13.17
C ARG A 432 -38.16 1.61 -11.99
N THR A 433 -36.87 1.90 -11.99
CA THR A 433 -36.16 2.49 -10.84
C THR A 433 -36.17 4.02 -10.84
N GLY A 434 -36.35 4.66 -12.00
CA GLY A 434 -35.98 6.07 -12.20
C GLY A 434 -34.45 6.26 -12.10
N THR A 435 -33.98 7.51 -12.08
CA THR A 435 -32.57 7.81 -11.78
C THR A 435 -32.30 7.60 -10.30
N PHE A 436 -31.18 6.95 -9.99
CA PHE A 436 -30.70 6.66 -8.63
C PHE A 436 -29.19 6.90 -8.53
N HIS A 437 -28.72 7.19 -7.32
CA HIS A 437 -27.33 7.51 -7.01
C HIS A 437 -26.64 6.49 -6.11
N SER A 438 -27.39 5.51 -5.58
CA SER A 438 -26.83 4.35 -4.88
C SER A 438 -27.67 3.08 -5.07
N ILE A 439 -27.01 1.93 -4.95
CA ILE A 439 -27.62 0.62 -4.77
C ILE A 439 -27.42 0.23 -3.31
N GLU A 440 -28.49 -0.03 -2.60
CA GLU A 440 -28.44 -0.44 -1.20
C GLU A 440 -28.97 -1.87 -1.05
N LEU A 441 -28.32 -2.70 -0.25
CA LEU A 441 -28.74 -4.07 -0.01
C LEU A 441 -28.23 -4.59 1.33
N ASP A 442 -28.86 -5.65 1.83
CA ASP A 442 -28.23 -6.52 2.82
C ASP A 442 -27.70 -7.77 2.11
N ALA A 443 -26.50 -8.21 2.46
CA ALA A 443 -25.91 -9.41 1.91
C ALA A 443 -25.22 -10.26 2.98
N ASN A 444 -25.22 -11.58 2.78
CA ASN A 444 -24.39 -12.53 3.50
C ASN A 444 -23.83 -13.59 2.56
N ALA A 445 -22.81 -14.30 2.98
CA ALA A 445 -22.15 -15.36 2.25
C ALA A 445 -21.77 -16.53 3.18
N SER A 446 -21.77 -17.73 2.62
CA SER A 446 -21.34 -18.97 3.31
C SER A 446 -19.89 -18.94 3.83
N ARG A 447 -19.08 -18.03 3.31
CA ARG A 447 -17.69 -17.74 3.68
C ARG A 447 -17.31 -16.35 3.18
N PRO A 448 -16.26 -15.72 3.74
CA PRO A 448 -15.70 -14.49 3.19
C PRO A 448 -15.47 -14.59 1.67
N MET A 449 -16.01 -13.64 0.92
CA MET A 449 -15.82 -13.51 -0.52
C MET A 449 -16.11 -12.07 -0.97
N ARG A 450 -15.75 -11.74 -2.21
CA ARG A 450 -16.21 -10.50 -2.85
C ARG A 450 -17.29 -10.78 -3.89
N LEU A 451 -18.25 -9.86 -3.97
CA LEU A 451 -19.29 -9.83 -5.00
C LEU A 451 -19.09 -8.55 -5.82
N SER A 452 -19.07 -8.67 -7.14
CA SER A 452 -19.14 -7.53 -8.04
C SER A 452 -20.60 -7.14 -8.23
N VAL A 453 -20.99 -5.98 -7.71
CA VAL A 453 -22.30 -5.35 -7.91
C VAL A 453 -22.24 -4.61 -9.24
N GLN A 454 -23.02 -5.05 -10.24
CA GLN A 454 -22.92 -4.52 -11.61
C GLN A 454 -24.24 -3.99 -12.15
N LEU A 455 -24.17 -2.88 -12.87
CA LEU A 455 -25.21 -2.45 -13.78
C LEU A 455 -24.82 -2.81 -15.21
N ARG A 456 -25.77 -3.42 -15.93
CA ARG A 456 -25.62 -3.77 -17.34
C ARG A 456 -26.49 -2.88 -18.22
N TYR A 457 -25.87 -2.37 -19.27
CA TYR A 457 -26.45 -1.55 -20.32
C TYR A 457 -26.20 -2.22 -21.69
N PRO A 458 -26.86 -1.75 -22.76
CA PRO A 458 -26.53 -2.20 -24.12
C PRO A 458 -25.08 -1.95 -24.51
N SER A 459 -24.46 -0.89 -23.98
CA SER A 459 -23.05 -0.53 -24.19
C SER A 459 -22.07 -1.36 -23.37
N GLY A 460 -22.56 -2.14 -22.40
CA GLY A 460 -21.79 -3.08 -21.59
C GLY A 460 -21.99 -2.86 -20.08
N ARG A 461 -20.97 -3.14 -19.26
CA ARG A 461 -21.15 -3.29 -17.80
C ARG A 461 -20.25 -2.40 -16.96
N TRP A 462 -20.81 -1.89 -15.87
CA TRP A 462 -20.08 -1.15 -14.84
C TRP A 462 -20.32 -1.80 -13.49
N GLY A 463 -19.28 -1.98 -12.71
CA GLY A 463 -19.31 -2.74 -11.47
C GLY A 463 -18.40 -2.17 -10.39
N HIS A 464 -18.70 -2.56 -9.17
CA HIS A 464 -17.86 -2.32 -8.00
C HIS A 464 -17.81 -3.56 -7.12
N SER A 465 -16.63 -3.92 -6.64
CA SER A 465 -16.40 -5.13 -5.84
C SER A 465 -16.60 -4.88 -4.34
N VAL A 466 -17.58 -5.55 -3.74
CA VAL A 466 -17.92 -5.44 -2.31
C VAL A 466 -17.60 -6.72 -1.55
N TYR A 467 -17.07 -6.59 -0.35
CA TYR A 467 -16.81 -7.73 0.53
C TYR A 467 -18.08 -8.20 1.25
N VAL A 468 -18.24 -9.53 1.36
CA VAL A 468 -19.38 -10.18 2.04
C VAL A 468 -18.91 -11.40 2.84
N ASP A 469 -19.36 -11.48 4.10
CA ASP A 469 -19.22 -12.62 5.01
C ASP A 469 -20.53 -12.86 5.77
N ASP A 470 -20.65 -12.39 7.01
CA ASP A 470 -21.90 -12.34 7.76
C ASP A 470 -22.84 -11.27 7.19
N THR A 471 -24.08 -11.26 7.68
CA THR A 471 -25.10 -10.30 7.25
C THR A 471 -24.63 -8.87 7.48
N ARG A 472 -24.52 -8.11 6.39
CA ARG A 472 -24.10 -6.71 6.40
C ARG A 472 -24.92 -5.87 5.44
N ARG A 473 -25.17 -4.61 5.83
CA ARG A 473 -25.71 -3.57 4.95
C ARG A 473 -24.61 -3.04 4.06
N ILE A 474 -24.89 -2.96 2.76
CA ILE A 474 -23.97 -2.48 1.73
C ILE A 474 -24.66 -1.35 0.98
N THR A 475 -23.94 -0.26 0.79
CA THR A 475 -24.35 0.85 -0.08
C THR A 475 -23.26 1.05 -1.11
N VAL A 476 -23.63 0.92 -2.39
CA VAL A 476 -22.73 1.14 -3.53
C VAL A 476 -23.15 2.43 -4.21
N PRO A 477 -22.39 3.53 -4.04
CA PRO A 477 -22.58 4.74 -4.81
C PRO A 477 -22.40 4.46 -6.31
N ILE A 478 -23.25 5.07 -7.12
CA ILE A 478 -23.18 4.90 -8.58
C ILE A 478 -21.93 5.55 -9.18
N SER A 479 -21.37 6.55 -8.49
CA SER A 479 -20.07 7.15 -8.81
C SER A 479 -18.90 6.18 -8.72
N ASP A 480 -19.05 5.07 -7.99
CA ASP A 480 -17.96 4.15 -7.68
C ASP A 480 -17.93 2.97 -8.67
N LEU A 481 -18.93 2.87 -9.55
CA LEU A 481 -18.99 1.81 -10.57
C LEU A 481 -17.98 2.08 -11.69
N LEU A 482 -17.02 1.17 -11.84
CA LEU A 482 -15.99 1.20 -12.88
C LEU A 482 -16.37 0.28 -14.04
N ALA A 483 -15.87 0.55 -15.25
CA ALA A 483 -16.10 -0.33 -16.39
C ALA A 483 -15.58 -1.74 -16.10
N ALA A 484 -16.46 -2.74 -16.15
CA ALA A 484 -16.14 -4.14 -15.84
C ALA A 484 -15.54 -4.89 -17.04
N ASP A 485 -15.75 -4.37 -18.25
CA ASP A 485 -15.22 -4.89 -19.52
C ASP A 485 -14.21 -3.87 -20.10
N ARG A 486 -13.48 -4.23 -21.18
CA ARG A 486 -12.49 -3.34 -21.86
C ARG A 486 -13.13 -2.16 -22.63
N GLN A 487 -14.30 -1.72 -22.21
CA GLN A 487 -15.04 -0.63 -22.84
C GLN A 487 -14.52 0.73 -22.36
N THR A 488 -14.60 1.72 -23.25
CA THR A 488 -14.20 3.10 -22.98
C THR A 488 -15.42 4.01 -22.96
N GLY A 489 -15.46 4.95 -22.03
CA GLY A 489 -16.52 5.96 -21.91
C GLY A 489 -17.19 6.02 -20.54
N PRO A 490 -17.91 7.13 -20.25
CA PRO A 490 -18.62 7.28 -18.98
C PRO A 490 -19.79 6.29 -18.89
N MET A 491 -20.16 5.93 -17.66
CA MET A 491 -21.34 5.11 -17.43
C MET A 491 -22.61 5.87 -17.86
N PRO A 492 -23.57 5.22 -18.55
CA PRO A 492 -24.87 5.82 -18.84
C PRO A 492 -25.67 6.14 -17.57
N ASP A 493 -26.69 6.99 -17.68
CA ASP A 493 -27.57 7.32 -16.56
C ASP A 493 -28.19 6.05 -15.95
N SER A 494 -28.22 5.97 -14.61
CA SER A 494 -28.66 4.79 -13.88
C SER A 494 -30.10 4.37 -14.20
N SER A 495 -30.96 5.31 -14.62
CA SER A 495 -32.34 5.01 -15.06
C SER A 495 -32.41 4.13 -16.31
N THR A 496 -31.34 4.10 -17.12
CA THR A 496 -31.27 3.35 -18.38
C THR A 496 -30.66 1.96 -18.22
N ALA A 497 -30.27 1.57 -17.00
CA ALA A 497 -29.71 0.26 -16.73
C ALA A 497 -30.74 -0.84 -17.04
N GLY A 498 -30.34 -1.83 -17.84
CA GLY A 498 -31.20 -2.95 -18.22
C GLY A 498 -31.37 -3.96 -17.08
N SER A 499 -30.28 -4.26 -16.38
CA SER A 499 -30.29 -5.22 -15.27
C SER A 499 -29.25 -4.90 -14.20
N LEU A 500 -29.56 -5.31 -12.97
CA LEU A 500 -28.64 -5.38 -11.83
C LEU A 500 -28.14 -6.82 -11.68
N LEU A 501 -26.83 -6.98 -11.50
CA LEU A 501 -26.18 -8.27 -11.31
C LEU A 501 -25.37 -8.26 -10.02
N PHE A 502 -25.44 -9.35 -9.27
CA PHE A 502 -24.47 -9.69 -8.22
C PHE A 502 -23.65 -10.86 -8.70
N VAL A 503 -22.43 -10.59 -9.16
CA VAL A 503 -21.52 -11.57 -9.74
C VAL A 503 -20.53 -12.00 -8.67
N VAL A 504 -20.30 -13.31 -8.50
CA VAL A 504 -19.18 -13.79 -7.68
C VAL A 504 -17.88 -13.29 -8.32
N ASP A 505 -17.08 -12.51 -7.60
CA ASP A 505 -15.91 -11.84 -8.17
C ASP A 505 -14.86 -12.87 -8.61
N LEU A 506 -14.54 -12.88 -9.90
CA LEU A 506 -13.61 -13.84 -10.47
C LEU A 506 -12.19 -13.60 -10.00
N THR A 507 -11.85 -12.36 -9.66
CA THR A 507 -10.51 -12.02 -9.15
C THR A 507 -10.25 -12.74 -7.84
N ASN A 508 -11.26 -12.76 -6.97
CA ASN A 508 -11.17 -13.30 -5.62
C ASN A 508 -11.76 -14.72 -5.51
N MET A 509 -12.07 -15.36 -6.62
CA MET A 509 -12.63 -16.72 -6.63
C MET A 509 -11.83 -17.63 -7.57
N LEU A 510 -11.44 -18.80 -7.05
CA LEU A 510 -10.66 -19.78 -7.78
C LEU A 510 -11.56 -20.72 -8.61
N PRO A 511 -11.08 -21.23 -9.75
CA PRO A 511 -11.73 -22.35 -10.43
C PRO A 511 -11.97 -23.53 -9.49
N GLY A 512 -13.08 -24.25 -9.66
CA GLY A 512 -13.45 -25.35 -8.78
C GLY A 512 -13.99 -24.93 -7.40
N ALA A 513 -14.02 -23.64 -7.07
CA ALA A 513 -14.58 -23.19 -5.80
C ALA A 513 -16.10 -23.30 -5.76
N ALA A 514 -16.63 -23.52 -4.55
CA ALA A 514 -18.06 -23.58 -4.26
C ALA A 514 -18.44 -22.56 -3.18
N GLY A 515 -19.72 -22.22 -3.12
CA GLY A 515 -20.27 -21.42 -2.04
C GLY A 515 -21.69 -20.97 -2.32
N SER A 516 -22.18 -20.11 -1.44
CA SER A 516 -23.42 -19.39 -1.63
C SER A 516 -23.34 -17.98 -1.06
N PHE A 517 -24.16 -17.08 -1.61
CA PHE A 517 -24.45 -15.78 -1.03
C PHE A 517 -25.95 -15.49 -1.12
N SER A 518 -26.43 -14.64 -0.22
CA SER A 518 -27.81 -14.16 -0.21
C SER A 518 -27.85 -12.64 -0.32
N VAL A 519 -28.85 -12.12 -1.01
CA VAL A 519 -29.17 -10.69 -1.04
C VAL A 519 -30.60 -10.45 -0.57
N MET A 520 -30.78 -9.40 0.22
CA MET A 520 -32.04 -8.99 0.82
C MET A 520 -32.18 -7.48 0.73
N ASN A 521 -33.42 -6.97 0.87
CA ASN A 521 -33.71 -5.55 1.04
C ASN A 521 -33.03 -4.64 0.01
N VAL A 522 -32.95 -5.11 -1.25
CA VAL A 522 -32.35 -4.35 -2.35
C VAL A 522 -33.22 -3.14 -2.65
N ALA A 523 -32.62 -1.96 -2.62
CA ALA A 523 -33.26 -0.68 -2.87
C ALA A 523 -32.35 0.26 -3.66
N PHE A 524 -32.95 1.27 -4.27
CA PHE A 524 -32.26 2.29 -5.06
C PHE A 524 -32.41 3.65 -4.38
N GLY A 525 -31.29 4.24 -3.98
CA GLY A 525 -31.26 5.55 -3.31
C GLY A 525 -31.31 6.69 -4.32
N ARG A 526 -32.15 7.69 -4.05
CA ARG A 526 -32.38 8.85 -4.92
C ARG A 526 -31.68 10.11 -4.44
#